data_AF-A0A965RFQ9-F1
#
_entry.id   AF-A0A965RFQ9-F1
#
_cell.length_a   1.000
_cell.length_b   1.000
_cell.length_c   1.000
_cell.angle_alpha   90.00
_cell.angle_beta   90.00
_cell.angle_gamma   90.00
#
_symmetry.space_group_name_H-M   'P 1'
#
loop_
_entity.id
_entity.type
_entity.pdbx_description
1 polymer ?
#
loop_
_entity_poly.entity_id
_entity_poly.type
_entity_poly.pdbx_seq_one_letter_code
_entity_poly.pdbx_strand_id
1 'polypeptide(L)'
;MILLFTHAFLALIRPRPALWVALWWACLSPAAWAYTLTCDVQGSFPELEKITIEPATVKVDITSIGDHLYIRMDGPKLYTFFVNTLRTPEFEGMDLTSKTSMWVKRKNLQTQEESEVKINREPVNIKAIKDVQRYGKKLKFFVTGPCQLPPG
;
A
#
# COMPACT_ATOMS: atom_id res chain seq x y z
N MET A 1 42.79 -21.68 62.36
CA MET A 1 43.13 -20.46 61.61
C MET A 1 42.22 -20.40 60.40
N ILE A 2 41.33 -19.40 60.33
CA ILE A 2 40.68 -18.87 59.11
C ILE A 2 39.63 -19.81 58.48
N LEU A 3 38.33 -19.67 58.77
CA LEU A 3 37.31 -18.71 58.27
C LEU A 3 36.41 -19.35 57.17
N LEU A 4 35.09 -19.29 57.42
CA LEU A 4 33.99 -19.05 56.46
C LEU A 4 33.64 -20.15 55.42
N PHE A 5 32.45 -20.33 54.83
CA PHE A 5 31.25 -19.50 54.60
C PHE A 5 30.05 -20.46 54.29
N THR A 6 28.90 -20.22 54.93
CA THR A 6 27.48 -20.27 54.42
C THR A 6 26.87 -21.46 53.65
N HIS A 7 25.70 -21.90 54.16
CA HIS A 7 24.36 -21.92 53.55
C HIS A 7 24.29 -21.56 52.03
N ALA A 8 23.48 -22.12 51.15
CA ALA A 8 22.08 -22.52 51.27
C ALA A 8 21.56 -22.89 49.86
N PHE A 9 20.48 -23.67 49.80
CA PHE A 9 19.48 -23.71 48.72
C PHE A 9 19.93 -24.19 47.32
N LEU A 10 19.88 -25.50 47.13
CA LEU A 10 19.48 -26.11 45.86
C LEU A 10 17.97 -25.89 45.66
N ALA A 11 17.59 -24.69 45.22
CA ALA A 11 16.24 -24.43 44.75
C ALA A 11 16.09 -24.99 43.33
N LEU A 12 15.30 -26.05 43.21
CA LEU A 12 14.74 -26.56 41.95
C LEU A 12 14.17 -25.40 41.11
N ILE A 13 14.89 -24.95 40.09
CA ILE A 13 14.33 -24.12 39.03
C ILE A 13 13.65 -25.08 38.05
N ARG A 14 12.39 -25.42 38.31
CA ARG A 14 11.51 -26.05 37.31
C ARG A 14 11.22 -24.99 36.24
N PRO A 15 11.68 -25.16 34.98
CA PRO A 15 11.34 -24.22 33.92
C PRO A 15 9.83 -24.31 33.69
N ARG A 16 9.10 -23.25 34.05
CA ARG A 16 7.66 -23.16 33.84
C ARG A 16 7.41 -23.11 32.33
N PRO A 17 6.76 -24.11 31.71
CA PRO A 17 6.50 -24.15 30.27
C PRO A 17 5.65 -22.97 29.77
N ALA A 18 4.95 -22.27 30.68
CA ALA A 18 4.16 -21.09 30.38
C ALA A 18 4.98 -19.92 29.79
N LEU A 19 6.27 -19.79 30.14
CA LEU A 19 7.13 -18.72 29.63
C LEU A 19 7.52 -18.91 28.16
N TRP A 20 7.55 -20.16 27.69
CA TRP A 20 7.86 -20.49 26.29
C TRP A 20 6.66 -20.31 25.36
N VAL A 21 5.44 -20.54 25.86
CA VAL A 21 4.19 -20.33 25.09
C VAL A 21 3.95 -18.83 24.84
N ALA A 22 4.24 -17.97 25.81
CA ALA A 22 4.10 -16.52 25.66
C ALA A 22 5.09 -15.93 24.63
N LEU A 23 6.31 -16.45 24.56
CA LEU A 23 7.32 -16.01 23.59
C LEU A 23 6.97 -16.44 22.15
N TRP A 24 6.27 -17.57 21.98
CA TRP A 24 5.86 -18.07 20.67
C TRP A 24 4.73 -17.22 20.06
N TRP A 25 3.80 -16.70 20.88
CA TRP A 25 2.70 -15.87 20.38
C TRP A 25 3.12 -14.47 19.92
N ALA A 26 4.22 -13.92 20.44
CA ALA A 26 4.70 -12.60 20.06
C ALA A 26 5.25 -12.51 18.63
N CYS A 27 5.59 -13.65 17.99
CA CYS A 27 6.12 -13.69 16.62
C CYS A 27 5.05 -13.87 15.53
N LEU A 28 3.75 -13.98 15.88
CA LEU A 28 2.66 -14.23 14.94
C LEU A 28 1.91 -12.95 14.50
N SER A 29 2.40 -11.76 14.83
CA SER A 29 1.80 -10.53 14.34
C SER A 29 1.96 -10.42 12.81
N PRO A 30 0.87 -10.20 12.05
CA PRO A 30 0.95 -10.05 10.60
C PRO A 30 1.88 -8.89 10.26
N ALA A 31 2.84 -9.14 9.36
CA ALA A 31 3.79 -8.13 8.93
C ALA A 31 3.06 -7.02 8.17
N ALA A 32 3.01 -5.82 8.75
CA ALA A 32 2.67 -4.62 8.03
C ALA A 32 3.94 -4.03 7.44
N TRP A 33 3.89 -3.65 6.17
CA TRP A 33 4.98 -2.92 5.53
C TRP A 33 4.42 -1.74 4.76
N ALA A 34 5.19 -0.66 4.68
CA ALA A 34 4.82 0.54 3.97
C ALA A 34 6.05 1.15 3.30
N TYR A 35 5.87 1.73 2.13
CA TYR A 35 6.88 2.53 1.47
C TYR A 35 6.24 3.61 0.61
N THR A 36 6.99 4.69 0.37
CA THR A 36 6.52 5.86 -0.39
C THR A 36 7.38 6.04 -1.62
N LEU A 37 6.75 6.30 -2.77
CA LEU A 37 7.41 6.70 -4.01
C LEU A 37 7.11 8.17 -4.31
N THR A 38 8.04 8.83 -5.00
CA THR A 38 7.77 10.15 -5.60
C THR A 38 7.73 9.96 -7.12
N CYS A 39 6.66 10.40 -7.77
CA CYS A 39 6.49 10.23 -9.21
C CYS A 39 6.22 11.56 -9.89
N ASP A 40 6.87 11.80 -11.02
CA ASP A 40 6.58 12.94 -11.89
C ASP A 40 5.58 12.48 -12.95
N VAL A 41 4.33 12.92 -12.83
CA VAL A 41 3.22 12.36 -13.61
C VAL A 41 2.57 13.36 -14.53
N GLN A 42 2.06 12.85 -15.65
CA GLN A 42 1.28 13.57 -16.64
C GLN A 42 -0.11 12.94 -16.73
N GLY A 43 -1.13 13.79 -16.60
CA GLY A 43 -2.52 13.44 -16.73
C GLY A 43 -3.05 13.65 -18.15
N SER A 44 -4.03 12.85 -18.58
CA SER A 44 -4.73 13.05 -19.84
C SER A 44 -6.16 12.53 -19.81
N PHE A 45 -6.99 13.11 -20.68
CA PHE A 45 -8.33 12.63 -21.01
C PHE A 45 -8.34 12.24 -22.49
N PRO A 46 -8.20 10.95 -22.84
CA PRO A 46 -8.15 10.53 -24.24
C PRO A 46 -9.39 10.95 -25.05
N GLU A 47 -10.53 11.05 -24.38
CA GLU A 47 -11.80 11.47 -24.98
C GLU A 47 -11.89 12.99 -25.22
N LEU A 48 -10.95 13.77 -24.66
CA LEU A 48 -10.92 15.24 -24.74
C LEU A 48 -9.52 15.71 -25.19
N GLU A 49 -9.23 15.53 -26.48
CA GLU A 49 -7.92 15.84 -27.10
C GLU A 49 -7.43 17.29 -26.91
N LYS A 50 -8.32 18.22 -26.56
CA LYS A 50 -8.00 19.65 -26.39
C LYS A 50 -7.71 20.07 -24.95
N ILE A 51 -7.83 19.17 -23.97
CA ILE A 51 -7.60 19.51 -22.57
C ILE A 51 -6.19 19.11 -22.15
N THR A 52 -5.31 20.09 -22.01
CA THR A 52 -3.99 19.92 -21.40
C THR A 52 -4.15 19.91 -19.88
N ILE A 53 -3.64 18.87 -19.24
CA ILE A 53 -3.51 18.79 -17.79
C ILE A 53 -2.06 19.10 -17.44
N GLU A 54 -1.83 19.94 -16.44
CA GLU A 54 -0.46 20.27 -16.03
C GLU A 54 0.20 19.03 -15.40
N PRO A 55 1.46 18.71 -15.76
CA PRO A 55 2.22 17.70 -15.06
C PRO A 55 2.41 18.06 -13.58
N ALA A 56 2.54 17.06 -12.73
CA ALA A 56 2.70 17.25 -11.29
C ALA A 56 3.60 16.19 -10.68
N THR A 57 4.34 16.57 -9.64
CA THR A 57 5.01 15.61 -8.75
C THR A 57 4.03 15.15 -7.68
N VAL A 58 3.90 13.83 -7.52
CA VAL A 58 2.96 13.20 -6.59
C VAL A 58 3.67 12.26 -5.65
N LYS A 59 3.12 12.11 -4.44
CA LYS A 59 3.56 11.08 -3.49
C LYS A 59 2.66 9.88 -3.61
N VAL A 60 3.24 8.69 -3.70
CA VAL A 60 2.51 7.42 -3.78
C VAL A 60 2.85 6.60 -2.55
N ASP A 61 1.91 6.52 -1.62
CA ASP A 61 2.02 5.71 -0.42
C ASP A 61 1.44 4.33 -0.67
N ILE A 62 2.26 3.32 -0.43
CA ILE A 62 1.89 1.91 -0.58
C ILE A 62 1.99 1.28 0.79
N THR A 63 0.92 0.60 1.20
CA THR A 63 0.84 -0.05 2.50
C THR A 63 0.20 -1.41 2.36
N SER A 64 0.77 -2.42 3.01
CA SER A 64 0.19 -3.75 3.15
C SER A 64 -0.19 -3.98 4.59
N ILE A 65 -1.44 -4.36 4.83
CA ILE A 65 -1.96 -4.70 6.17
C ILE A 65 -2.70 -6.03 6.04
N GLY A 66 -2.17 -7.07 6.68
CA GLY A 66 -2.62 -8.44 6.44
C GLY A 66 -2.47 -8.80 4.95
N ASP A 67 -3.52 -9.35 4.36
CA ASP A 67 -3.55 -9.76 2.95
C ASP A 67 -4.03 -8.64 2.00
N HIS A 68 -4.10 -7.40 2.50
CA HIS A 68 -4.65 -6.27 1.76
C HIS A 68 -3.60 -5.21 1.43
N LEU A 69 -3.50 -4.89 0.13
CA LEU A 69 -2.77 -3.75 -0.39
C LEU A 69 -3.65 -2.49 -0.43
N TYR A 70 -3.04 -1.37 -0.06
CA TYR A 70 -3.56 -0.01 -0.11
C TYR A 70 -2.56 0.85 -0.86
N ILE A 71 -3.03 1.57 -1.88
CA ILE A 71 -2.22 2.52 -2.63
C ILE A 71 -2.95 3.86 -2.65
N ARG A 72 -2.29 4.89 -2.13
CA ARG A 72 -2.74 6.27 -2.14
C ARG A 72 -1.78 7.09 -2.98
N MET A 73 -2.31 7.82 -3.96
CA MET A 73 -1.55 8.85 -4.67
C MET A 73 -2.08 10.20 -4.20
N ASP A 74 -1.19 11.00 -3.61
CA ASP A 74 -1.48 12.35 -3.15
C ASP A 74 -0.81 13.36 -4.08
N GLY A 75 -1.64 14.18 -4.71
CA GLY A 75 -1.24 15.13 -5.74
C GLY A 75 -2.31 16.21 -5.94
N PRO A 76 -1.99 17.27 -6.71
CA PRO A 76 -2.92 18.39 -6.91
C PRO A 76 -4.15 17.97 -7.72
N LYS A 77 -5.32 18.53 -7.36
CA LYS A 77 -6.58 18.43 -8.13
C LYS A 77 -6.97 16.98 -8.47
N LEU A 78 -6.77 16.56 -9.72
CA LEU A 78 -7.19 15.27 -10.26
C LEU A 78 -6.24 14.12 -9.94
N TYR A 79 -5.02 14.42 -9.49
CA TYR A 79 -3.99 13.40 -9.22
C TYR A 79 -4.18 12.69 -7.86
N THR A 80 -5.34 12.83 -7.21
CA THR A 80 -5.65 12.09 -5.97
C THR A 80 -6.35 10.75 -6.27
N PHE A 81 -5.67 9.65 -5.94
CA PHE A 81 -6.17 8.29 -6.13
C PHE A 81 -6.10 7.54 -4.81
N PHE A 82 -7.10 6.69 -4.58
CA PHE A 82 -7.07 5.76 -3.47
C PHE A 82 -7.69 4.44 -3.92
N VAL A 83 -6.85 3.41 -4.00
CA VAL A 83 -7.25 2.05 -4.39
C VAL A 83 -6.79 1.08 -3.31
N ASN A 84 -7.58 0.03 -3.11
CA ASN A 84 -7.25 -1.02 -2.18
C ASN A 84 -7.91 -2.33 -2.63
N THR A 85 -7.46 -3.42 -2.03
CA THR A 85 -7.93 -4.78 -2.31
C THR A 85 -9.09 -5.21 -1.41
N LEU A 86 -9.62 -4.30 -0.56
CA LEU A 86 -10.73 -4.63 0.33
C LEU A 86 -12.02 -4.87 -0.46
N ARG A 87 -12.81 -5.82 0.02
CA ARG A 87 -14.18 -6.04 -0.43
C ARG A 87 -15.12 -5.62 0.68
N THR A 88 -16.01 -4.71 0.35
CA THR A 88 -17.01 -4.11 1.24
C THR A 88 -18.35 -4.06 0.50
N PRO A 89 -19.47 -3.82 1.17
CA PRO A 89 -20.76 -3.63 0.49
C PRO A 89 -20.73 -2.52 -0.57
N GLU A 90 -19.87 -1.50 -0.40
CA GLU A 90 -19.76 -0.36 -1.29
C GLU A 90 -18.68 -0.51 -2.37
N PHE A 91 -17.64 -1.30 -2.09
CA PHE A 91 -16.46 -1.41 -2.96
C PHE A 91 -15.99 -2.83 -3.18
N GLU A 92 -15.58 -3.11 -4.42
CA GLU A 92 -14.89 -4.32 -4.81
C GLU A 92 -13.43 -4.01 -5.17
N GLY A 93 -12.50 -4.44 -4.32
CA GLY A 93 -11.07 -4.41 -4.55
C GLY A 93 -10.54 -5.70 -5.17
N MET A 94 -9.54 -5.57 -6.05
CA MET A 94 -8.85 -6.67 -6.71
C MET A 94 -7.34 -6.46 -6.65
N ASP A 95 -6.62 -7.49 -6.24
CA ASP A 95 -5.17 -7.58 -6.39
C ASP A 95 -4.84 -8.23 -7.73
N LEU A 96 -4.12 -7.49 -8.58
CA LEU A 96 -3.63 -7.91 -9.88
C LEU A 96 -2.09 -7.87 -9.92
N THR A 97 -1.45 -7.84 -8.74
CA THR A 97 0.00 -7.85 -8.57
C THR A 97 0.61 -9.09 -9.21
N SER A 98 1.73 -8.88 -9.90
CA SER A 98 2.51 -9.92 -10.57
C SER A 98 3.97 -9.83 -10.13
N LYS A 99 4.87 -10.57 -10.77
CA LYS A 99 6.32 -10.42 -10.54
C LYS A 99 6.86 -9.07 -11.03
N THR A 100 6.26 -8.48 -12.06
CA THR A 100 6.78 -7.28 -12.73
C THR A 100 6.08 -5.99 -12.29
N SER A 101 4.93 -6.09 -11.65
CA SER A 101 4.16 -4.91 -11.25
C SER A 101 3.34 -5.15 -9.98
N MET A 102 3.15 -4.09 -9.21
CA MET A 102 2.08 -3.99 -8.22
C MET A 102 0.87 -3.36 -8.88
N TRP A 103 -0.30 -4.01 -8.84
CA TRP A 103 -1.48 -3.51 -9.53
C TRP A 103 -2.71 -3.75 -8.68
N VAL A 104 -3.37 -2.67 -8.29
CA VAL A 104 -4.59 -2.71 -7.50
C VAL A 104 -5.69 -2.01 -8.27
N LYS A 105 -6.84 -2.67 -8.38
CA LYS A 105 -8.06 -2.13 -8.96
C LYS A 105 -9.15 -2.06 -7.89
N ARG A 106 -9.95 -1.01 -7.90
CA ARG A 106 -11.11 -0.82 -7.04
C ARG A 106 -12.30 -0.35 -7.86
N LYS A 107 -13.47 -0.91 -7.60
CA LYS A 107 -14.73 -0.52 -8.20
C LYS A 107 -15.73 -0.11 -7.12
N ASN A 108 -16.41 1.03 -7.32
CA ASN A 108 -17.58 1.38 -6.51
C ASN A 108 -18.80 0.64 -7.05
N LEU A 109 -19.48 -0.15 -6.21
CA LEU A 109 -20.60 -0.99 -6.63
C LEU A 109 -21.88 -0.19 -6.90
N GLN A 110 -22.05 0.99 -6.29
CA GLN A 110 -23.19 1.87 -6.52
C GLN A 110 -23.03 2.69 -7.81
N THR A 111 -21.89 3.38 -7.95
CA THR A 111 -21.67 4.28 -9.11
C THR A 111 -21.13 3.55 -10.34
N GLN A 112 -20.64 2.31 -10.16
CA GLN A 112 -19.89 1.52 -11.15
C GLN A 112 -18.58 2.19 -11.59
N GLU A 113 -18.13 3.25 -10.93
CA GLU A 113 -16.87 3.94 -11.22
C GLU A 113 -15.68 3.08 -10.77
N GLU A 114 -14.69 2.98 -11.64
CA GLU A 114 -13.46 2.24 -11.40
C GLU A 114 -12.27 3.17 -11.14
N SER A 115 -11.32 2.68 -10.36
CA SER A 115 -10.02 3.28 -10.16
C SER A 115 -8.96 2.18 -10.10
N GLU A 116 -7.85 2.37 -10.78
CA GLU A 116 -6.72 1.44 -10.73
C GLU A 116 -5.40 2.19 -10.64
N VAL A 117 -4.45 1.57 -9.95
CA VAL A 117 -3.07 2.01 -9.88
C VAL A 117 -2.18 0.81 -10.14
N LYS A 118 -1.31 0.94 -11.14
CA LYS A 118 -0.28 -0.03 -11.51
C LYS A 118 1.08 0.62 -11.42
N ILE A 119 1.97 0.02 -10.66
CA ILE A 119 3.36 0.43 -10.48
C ILE A 119 4.23 -0.69 -11.04
N ASN A 120 4.92 -0.41 -12.14
CA ASN A 120 5.91 -1.35 -12.69
C ASN A 120 7.18 -1.29 -11.85
N ARG A 121 7.84 -2.43 -11.65
CA ARG A 121 9.07 -2.53 -10.83
C ARG A 121 10.33 -2.18 -11.61
N GLU A 122 10.34 -2.41 -12.92
CA GLU A 122 11.52 -2.16 -13.77
C GLU A 122 11.11 -1.83 -15.21
N PRO A 123 11.36 -0.61 -15.72
CA PRO A 123 11.73 0.58 -14.93
C PRO A 123 10.59 0.98 -13.99
N VAL A 124 10.90 1.63 -12.86
CA VAL A 124 9.90 2.07 -11.88
C VAL A 124 9.06 3.20 -12.48
N ASN A 125 7.80 2.90 -12.81
CA ASN A 125 6.85 3.88 -13.33
C ASN A 125 5.43 3.55 -12.89
N ILE A 126 4.57 4.56 -12.90
CA ILE A 126 3.17 4.46 -12.52
C ILE A 126 2.27 4.62 -13.74
N LYS A 127 1.18 3.86 -13.76
CA LYS A 127 0.02 4.02 -14.60
C LYS A 127 -1.21 3.98 -13.69
N ALA A 128 -2.00 5.03 -13.68
CA ALA A 128 -3.24 5.07 -12.93
C ALA A 128 -4.40 5.50 -13.82
N ILE A 129 -5.57 4.92 -13.61
CA ILE A 129 -6.80 5.25 -14.34
C ILE A 129 -7.91 5.45 -13.32
N LYS A 130 -8.70 6.50 -13.48
CA LYS A 130 -9.87 6.75 -12.63
C LYS A 130 -11.01 7.30 -13.47
N ASP A 131 -12.18 6.69 -13.29
CA ASP A 131 -13.42 7.25 -13.82
C ASP A 131 -13.75 8.52 -13.04
N VAL A 132 -14.05 9.60 -13.77
CA VAL A 132 -14.45 10.88 -13.20
C VAL A 132 -15.65 11.43 -13.95
N GLN A 133 -16.50 12.17 -13.25
CA GLN A 133 -17.57 12.94 -13.88
C GLN A 133 -17.11 14.38 -14.08
N ARG A 134 -17.02 14.82 -15.34
CA ARG A 134 -16.61 16.17 -15.69
C ARG A 134 -17.34 16.65 -16.94
N TYR A 135 -17.73 17.92 -16.97
CA TYR A 135 -18.48 18.51 -18.09
C TYR A 135 -19.78 17.74 -18.42
N GLY A 136 -20.44 17.19 -17.40
CA GLY A 136 -21.65 16.36 -17.58
C GLY A 136 -21.41 15.01 -18.26
N LYS A 137 -20.15 14.59 -18.43
CA LYS A 137 -19.76 13.31 -19.04
C LYS A 137 -18.99 12.44 -18.05
N LYS A 138 -19.15 11.13 -18.17
CA LYS A 138 -18.26 10.14 -17.56
C LYS A 138 -17.03 10.02 -18.44
N LEU A 139 -15.86 10.30 -17.88
CA LEU A 139 -14.58 10.30 -18.60
C LEU A 139 -13.58 9.44 -17.84
N LYS A 140 -12.65 8.85 -18.59
CA LYS A 140 -11.49 8.19 -17.98
C LYS A 140 -10.31 9.13 -17.89
N PHE A 141 -9.85 9.40 -16.66
CA PHE A 141 -8.63 10.15 -16.41
C PHE A 141 -7.45 9.18 -16.33
N PHE A 142 -6.47 9.36 -17.21
CA PHE A 142 -5.25 8.55 -17.26
C PHE A 142 -4.10 9.36 -16.67
N VAL A 143 -3.24 8.68 -15.91
CA VAL A 143 -2.05 9.25 -15.30
C VAL A 143 -0.88 8.32 -15.56
N THR A 144 0.23 8.85 -16.08
CA THR A 144 1.45 8.07 -16.30
C THR A 144 2.68 8.89 -15.92
N GLY A 145 3.75 8.21 -15.47
CA GLY A 145 5.01 8.89 -15.17
C GLY A 145 6.08 8.00 -14.55
N PRO A 146 7.36 8.39 -14.62
CA PRO A 146 8.43 7.73 -13.87
C PRO A 146 8.26 7.94 -12.36
N CYS A 147 8.75 6.97 -11.59
CA CYS A 147 8.80 7.07 -10.12
C CYS A 147 10.22 6.86 -9.62
N GLN A 148 10.56 7.59 -8.57
CA GLN A 148 11.80 7.47 -7.83
C GLN A 148 11.53 6.67 -6.56
N LEU A 149 12.36 5.66 -6.33
CA LEU A 149 12.43 4.98 -5.05
C LEU A 149 12.95 5.98 -4.00
N PRO A 150 12.48 5.90 -2.75
CA PRO A 150 13.03 6.71 -1.68
C PRO A 150 14.53 6.43 -1.55
N PRO A 151 15.35 7.43 -1.16
CA PRO A 151 16.75 7.17 -0.84
C PRO A 151 16.81 6.12 0.25
N GLY A 152 17.55 5.04 -0.02
CA GLY A 152 17.73 3.90 0.89
C GLY A 152 18.69 4.18 2.04
#